data_AF-A0A484TPJ5-F1
#
_entry.id   AF-A0A484TPJ5-F1
#
_cell.length_a   1.000
_cell.length_b   1.000
_cell.length_c   1.000
_cell.angle_alpha   90.00
_cell.angle_beta   90.00
_cell.angle_gamma   90.00
#
_symmetry.space_group_name_H-M   'P 1'
#
loop_
_entity.id
_entity.type
_entity.pdbx_description
1 polymer ?
#
loop_
_entity_poly.entity_id
_entity_poly.type
_entity_poly.pdbx_seq_one_letter_code
_entity_poly.pdbx_strand_id
1 'polypeptide(L)'
;MQGESAMAAMSAQERLQQGYAGYTPELQRAARWIISHPAEAGLWSMRRQAEAVQVSPATMLRLARAAGYDGYDALRQACQQALARKANTTLRERAAALQAGPELDGHAALTGLQVDALRSVQQANSLAQLDAAAQTMLQSRLVGFLGTRSSFGIAFQMRYAYQLVRSNGILIDGLGAMQAEAADVLQAGDALVVISQAPYPALTVQLATELSARGVALIALTDSPLAPYTAQARHTLVFTPPDTGQAQGRPGSFFHTTAGLLGLAEHLVARLAARGGPEVLTRLSAVETRLRARRAYWRATPEAGERQHTNAAHAASPSLSSDAPFSDTP
;
A
#
# COMPACT_ATOMS: atom_id res chain seq x y z
N MET A 1 -34.10 -30.96 8.77
CA MET A 1 -34.28 -29.71 8.01
C MET A 1 -33.45 -28.52 8.52
N GLN A 2 -33.34 -28.23 9.82
CA GLN A 2 -32.53 -27.08 10.29
C GLN A 2 -31.01 -27.24 10.10
N GLY A 3 -30.46 -28.46 10.17
CA GLY A 3 -29.02 -28.72 10.00
C GLY A 3 -28.51 -28.65 8.54
N GLU A 4 -29.30 -29.08 7.56
CA GLU A 4 -28.94 -28.98 6.13
C GLU A 4 -28.98 -27.53 5.64
N SER A 5 -29.94 -26.73 6.13
CA SER A 5 -30.05 -25.31 5.79
C SER A 5 -28.90 -24.47 6.38
N ALA A 6 -28.34 -24.88 7.52
CA ALA A 6 -27.16 -24.25 8.12
C ALA A 6 -25.88 -24.59 7.35
N MET A 7 -25.69 -25.85 6.92
CA MET A 7 -24.54 -26.25 6.10
C MET A 7 -24.49 -25.58 4.73
N ALA A 8 -25.65 -25.30 4.11
CA ALA A 8 -25.71 -24.62 2.82
C ALA A 8 -25.25 -23.15 2.86
N ALA A 9 -25.26 -22.52 4.04
CA ALA A 9 -24.81 -21.13 4.24
C ALA A 9 -23.31 -21.02 4.54
N MET A 10 -22.65 -22.13 4.91
CA MET A 10 -21.24 -22.16 5.29
C MET A 10 -20.31 -22.10 4.07
N SER A 11 -19.22 -21.36 4.20
CA SER A 11 -18.11 -21.37 3.25
C SER A 11 -17.42 -22.73 3.18
N ALA A 12 -16.68 -22.98 2.10
CA ALA A 12 -15.90 -24.21 1.94
C ALA A 12 -14.92 -24.46 3.08
N GLN A 13 -14.28 -23.40 3.55
CA GLN A 13 -13.33 -23.45 4.65
C GLN A 13 -14.04 -23.78 5.98
N GLU A 14 -15.19 -23.19 6.28
CA GLU A 14 -15.95 -23.47 7.51
C GLU A 14 -16.39 -24.94 7.56
N ARG A 15 -16.86 -25.51 6.44
CA ARG A 15 -17.23 -26.93 6.36
C ARG A 15 -16.02 -27.86 6.58
N LEU A 16 -14.88 -27.52 6.01
CA LEU A 16 -13.61 -28.26 6.20
C LEU A 16 -13.10 -28.17 7.64
N GLN A 17 -13.23 -27.00 8.29
CA GLN A 17 -12.83 -26.80 9.69
C GLN A 17 -13.71 -27.58 10.65
N GLN A 18 -15.03 -27.60 10.42
CA GLN A 18 -15.99 -28.31 11.27
C GLN A 18 -15.72 -29.83 11.31
N GLY A 19 -15.34 -30.43 10.18
CA GLY A 19 -15.00 -31.85 10.09
C GLY A 19 -13.55 -32.19 10.47
N TYR A 20 -12.69 -31.19 10.67
CA TYR A 20 -11.23 -31.36 10.72
C TYR A 20 -10.75 -32.38 11.75
N ALA A 21 -11.35 -32.38 12.95
CA ALA A 21 -10.98 -33.30 14.03
C ALA A 21 -11.29 -34.77 13.71
N GLY A 22 -12.28 -35.05 12.86
CA GLY A 22 -12.67 -36.40 12.44
C GLY A 22 -11.94 -36.92 11.20
N TYR A 23 -11.09 -36.11 10.58
CA TYR A 23 -10.36 -36.47 9.37
C TYR A 23 -9.14 -37.35 9.67
N THR A 24 -8.82 -38.28 8.77
CA THR A 24 -7.55 -39.05 8.82
C THR A 24 -6.35 -38.11 8.60
N PRO A 25 -5.11 -38.50 8.94
CA PRO A 25 -3.95 -37.63 8.77
C PRO A 25 -3.78 -37.07 7.35
N GLU A 26 -4.05 -37.89 6.32
CA GLU A 26 -4.00 -37.43 4.92
C GLU A 26 -5.09 -36.42 4.57
N LEU A 27 -6.30 -36.63 5.09
CA LEU A 27 -7.43 -35.71 4.91
C LEU A 27 -7.20 -34.40 5.66
N GLN A 28 -6.59 -34.44 6.85
CA GLN A 28 -6.19 -33.26 7.60
C GLN A 28 -5.13 -32.43 6.86
N ARG A 29 -4.12 -33.08 6.26
CA ARG A 29 -3.12 -32.39 5.42
C ARG A 29 -3.79 -31.70 4.23
N ALA A 30 -4.64 -32.42 3.50
CA ALA A 30 -5.37 -31.87 2.37
C ALA A 30 -6.32 -30.73 2.78
N ALA A 31 -7.06 -30.88 3.89
CA ALA A 31 -7.96 -29.85 4.42
C ALA A 31 -7.20 -28.58 4.81
N ARG A 32 -6.08 -28.74 5.54
CA ARG A 32 -5.21 -27.63 5.93
C ARG A 32 -4.69 -26.88 4.72
N TRP A 33 -4.25 -27.61 3.69
CA TRP A 33 -3.75 -27.00 2.46
C TRP A 33 -4.85 -26.18 1.77
N ILE A 34 -6.06 -26.72 1.60
CA ILE A 34 -7.20 -25.98 0.99
C ILE A 34 -7.58 -24.75 1.81
N ILE A 35 -7.61 -24.86 3.14
CA ILE A 35 -7.91 -23.74 4.04
C ILE A 35 -6.87 -22.62 3.89
N SER A 36 -5.60 -22.98 3.78
CA SER A 36 -4.50 -22.02 3.61
C SER A 36 -4.37 -21.50 2.17
N HIS A 37 -4.81 -22.24 1.15
CA HIS A 37 -4.63 -21.90 -0.27
C HIS A 37 -5.97 -21.88 -1.04
N PRO A 38 -6.95 -21.04 -0.63
CA PRO A 38 -8.30 -21.08 -1.19
C PRO A 38 -8.37 -20.64 -2.65
N ALA A 39 -7.45 -19.79 -3.12
CA ALA A 39 -7.36 -19.38 -4.51
C ALA A 39 -6.93 -20.54 -5.40
N GLU A 40 -5.83 -21.21 -5.01
CA GLU A 40 -5.29 -22.39 -5.67
C GLU A 40 -6.28 -23.55 -5.62
N ALA A 41 -6.99 -23.74 -4.51
CA ALA A 41 -8.03 -24.75 -4.37
C ALA A 41 -9.19 -24.57 -5.37
N GLY A 42 -9.58 -23.32 -5.66
CA GLY A 42 -10.60 -23.02 -6.67
C GLY A 42 -10.07 -23.09 -8.11
N LEU A 43 -8.83 -22.69 -8.34
CA LEU A 43 -8.30 -22.46 -9.69
C LEU A 43 -7.51 -23.64 -10.26
N TRP A 44 -6.70 -24.33 -9.46
CA TRP A 44 -5.85 -25.44 -9.92
C TRP A 44 -6.65 -26.72 -10.17
N SER A 45 -6.11 -27.63 -10.97
CA SER A 45 -6.69 -28.96 -11.16
C SER A 45 -6.52 -29.81 -9.90
N MET A 46 -7.44 -30.74 -9.66
CA MET A 46 -7.37 -31.69 -8.52
C MET A 46 -6.02 -32.39 -8.44
N ARG A 47 -5.46 -32.80 -9.59
CA ARG A 47 -4.18 -33.51 -9.68
C ARG A 47 -3.03 -32.63 -9.18
N ARG A 48 -2.96 -31.38 -9.64
CA ARG A 48 -1.93 -30.42 -9.22
C ARG A 48 -2.01 -30.12 -7.72
N GLN A 49 -3.23 -30.02 -7.17
CA GLN A 49 -3.42 -29.82 -5.73
C GLN A 49 -2.97 -31.05 -4.93
N ALA A 50 -3.33 -32.25 -5.37
CA ALA A 50 -2.93 -33.50 -4.74
C ALA A 50 -1.40 -33.67 -4.73
N GLU A 51 -0.74 -33.33 -5.83
CA GLU A 51 0.73 -33.27 -5.93
C GLU A 51 1.34 -32.26 -4.94
N ALA A 52 0.79 -31.04 -4.87
CA ALA A 52 1.28 -29.98 -3.99
C ALA A 52 1.22 -30.34 -2.49
N VAL A 53 0.24 -31.17 -2.09
CA VAL A 53 0.07 -31.63 -0.70
C VAL A 53 0.50 -33.09 -0.49
N GLN A 54 1.14 -33.70 -1.49
CA GLN A 54 1.66 -35.08 -1.46
C GLN A 54 0.61 -36.11 -1.01
N VAL A 55 -0.57 -36.07 -1.64
CA VAL A 55 -1.64 -37.06 -1.46
C VAL A 55 -2.12 -37.58 -2.81
N SER A 56 -2.90 -38.67 -2.79
CA SER A 56 -3.53 -39.16 -4.02
C SER A 56 -4.73 -38.27 -4.43
N PRO A 57 -5.07 -38.17 -5.73
CA PRO A 57 -6.31 -37.54 -6.16
C PRO A 57 -7.57 -38.14 -5.52
N ALA A 58 -7.56 -39.45 -5.20
CA ALA A 58 -8.64 -40.11 -4.49
C ALA A 58 -8.81 -39.58 -3.04
N THR A 59 -7.72 -39.17 -2.40
CA THR A 59 -7.74 -38.52 -1.08
C THR A 59 -8.47 -37.18 -1.15
N MET A 60 -8.26 -36.39 -2.21
CA MET A 60 -8.99 -35.12 -2.42
C MET A 60 -10.49 -35.32 -2.63
N LEU A 61 -10.87 -36.37 -3.37
CA LEU A 61 -12.28 -36.73 -3.54
C LEU A 61 -12.94 -37.17 -2.22
N ARG A 62 -12.23 -38.00 -1.43
CA ARG A 62 -12.68 -38.40 -0.09
C ARG A 62 -12.84 -37.21 0.85
N LEU A 63 -11.93 -36.24 0.78
CA LEU A 63 -12.03 -35.01 1.58
C LEU A 63 -13.29 -34.23 1.23
N ALA A 64 -13.58 -34.03 -0.06
CA ALA A 64 -14.77 -33.31 -0.49
C ALA A 64 -16.05 -33.96 0.06
N ARG A 65 -16.15 -35.28 -0.03
CA ARG A 65 -17.28 -36.04 0.56
C ARG A 65 -17.33 -35.93 2.09
N ALA A 66 -16.19 -36.02 2.75
CA ALA A 66 -16.09 -35.87 4.21
C ALA A 66 -16.44 -34.45 4.69
N ALA A 67 -16.31 -33.44 3.84
CA ALA A 67 -16.76 -32.06 4.06
C ALA A 67 -18.22 -31.82 3.63
N GLY A 68 -18.94 -32.87 3.21
CA GLY A 68 -20.35 -32.83 2.84
C GLY A 68 -20.63 -32.30 1.43
N TYR A 69 -19.67 -32.38 0.52
CA TYR A 69 -19.87 -32.09 -0.90
C TYR A 69 -20.12 -33.37 -1.71
N ASP A 70 -20.94 -33.29 -2.75
CA ASP A 70 -21.27 -34.43 -3.63
C ASP A 70 -20.06 -34.96 -4.42
N GLY A 71 -19.01 -34.15 -4.51
CA GLY A 71 -17.76 -34.51 -5.14
C GLY A 71 -16.75 -33.38 -5.06
N TYR A 72 -15.57 -33.64 -5.62
CA TYR A 72 -14.49 -32.67 -5.62
C TYR A 72 -14.84 -31.38 -6.39
N ASP A 73 -15.55 -31.50 -7.51
CA ASP A 73 -15.94 -30.32 -8.30
C ASP A 73 -16.88 -29.39 -7.53
N ALA A 74 -17.77 -29.92 -6.70
CA ALA A 74 -18.64 -29.11 -5.85
C ALA A 74 -17.84 -28.35 -4.77
N LEU A 75 -16.84 -29.00 -4.15
CA LEU A 75 -15.90 -28.32 -3.25
C LEU A 75 -15.12 -27.23 -3.99
N ARG A 76 -14.58 -27.54 -5.17
CA ARG A 76 -13.85 -26.58 -6.00
C ARG A 76 -14.71 -25.37 -6.40
N GLN A 77 -15.97 -25.62 -6.77
CA GLN A 77 -16.93 -24.58 -7.11
C GLN A 77 -17.23 -23.68 -5.90
N ALA A 78 -17.37 -24.25 -4.70
CA ALA A 78 -17.53 -23.47 -3.47
C ALA A 78 -16.30 -22.59 -3.19
N CYS A 79 -15.08 -23.09 -3.43
CA CYS A 79 -13.86 -22.27 -3.37
C CYS A 79 -13.88 -21.15 -4.43
N GLN A 80 -14.27 -21.43 -5.68
CA GLN A 80 -14.38 -20.42 -6.75
C GLN A 80 -15.41 -19.33 -6.42
N GLN A 81 -16.57 -19.72 -5.88
CA GLN A 81 -17.61 -18.78 -5.45
C GLN A 81 -17.14 -17.89 -4.30
N ALA A 82 -16.38 -18.44 -3.35
CA ALA A 82 -15.77 -17.65 -2.29
C ALA A 82 -14.79 -16.60 -2.84
N LEU A 83 -14.00 -16.93 -3.87
CA LEU A 83 -13.13 -15.98 -4.55
C LEU A 83 -13.93 -14.87 -5.26
N ALA A 84 -15.01 -15.24 -5.96
CA ALA A 84 -15.88 -14.27 -6.64
C ALA A 84 -16.61 -13.33 -5.67
N ARG A 85 -17.12 -13.85 -4.54
CA ARG A 85 -17.73 -13.03 -3.49
C ARG A 85 -16.74 -12.05 -2.87
N LYS A 86 -15.50 -12.49 -2.65
CA LYS A 86 -14.42 -11.64 -2.12
C LYS A 86 -14.08 -10.48 -3.05
N ALA A 87 -14.08 -10.72 -4.36
CA ALA A 87 -13.90 -9.67 -5.36
C ALA A 87 -15.03 -8.62 -5.35
N ASN A 88 -16.24 -9.02 -4.93
CA ASN A 88 -17.44 -8.16 -4.92
C ASN A 88 -17.83 -7.67 -3.52
N THR A 89 -17.03 -7.91 -2.48
CA THR A 89 -17.35 -7.47 -1.12
C THR A 89 -17.22 -5.95 -1.02
N THR A 90 -18.33 -5.28 -0.72
CA THR A 90 -18.42 -3.84 -0.59
C THR A 90 -17.75 -3.33 0.69
N LEU A 91 -17.39 -2.04 0.72
CA LEU A 91 -16.89 -1.40 1.95
C LEU A 91 -17.89 -1.53 3.12
N ARG A 92 -19.19 -1.47 2.83
CA ARG A 92 -20.26 -1.65 3.82
C ARG A 92 -20.20 -3.04 4.45
N GLU A 93 -20.08 -4.09 3.66
CA GLU A 93 -20.02 -5.47 4.16
C GLU A 93 -18.77 -5.70 4.99
N ARG A 94 -17.61 -5.14 4.59
CA ARG A 94 -16.39 -5.21 5.39
C ARG A 94 -16.53 -4.48 6.72
N ALA A 95 -17.16 -3.30 6.72
CA ALA A 95 -17.43 -2.53 7.94
C ALA A 95 -18.42 -3.26 8.86
N ALA A 96 -19.47 -3.87 8.32
CA ALA A 96 -20.41 -4.68 9.10
C ALA A 96 -19.74 -5.90 9.72
N ALA A 97 -18.84 -6.56 8.99
CA ALA A 97 -18.06 -7.70 9.51
C ALA A 97 -17.13 -7.30 10.66
N LEU A 98 -16.54 -6.10 10.61
CA LEU A 98 -15.78 -5.51 11.70
C LEU A 98 -16.64 -5.22 12.93
N GLN A 99 -17.80 -4.58 12.74
CA GLN A 99 -18.73 -4.25 13.82
C GLN A 99 -19.26 -5.50 14.54
N ALA A 100 -19.41 -6.61 13.82
CA ALA A 100 -19.82 -7.88 14.40
C ALA A 100 -18.69 -8.59 15.16
N GLY A 101 -17.44 -8.12 15.08
CA GLY A 101 -16.26 -8.73 15.71
C GLY A 101 -16.00 -8.24 17.14
N PRO A 102 -15.31 -9.04 17.98
CA PRO A 102 -14.83 -8.58 19.27
C PRO A 102 -13.79 -7.46 19.08
N GLU A 103 -13.88 -6.39 19.87
CA GLU A 103 -13.09 -5.15 19.68
C GLU A 103 -11.56 -5.38 19.64
N LEU A 104 -11.04 -6.29 20.48
CA LEU A 104 -9.60 -6.56 20.59
C LEU A 104 -9.01 -7.31 19.37
N ASP A 105 -9.85 -8.01 18.61
CA ASP A 105 -9.43 -8.78 17.43
C ASP A 105 -9.11 -7.86 16.24
N GLY A 106 -9.88 -6.78 16.07
CA GLY A 106 -9.69 -5.84 14.96
C GLY A 106 -8.32 -5.13 14.96
N HIS A 107 -7.83 -4.71 16.13
CA HIS A 107 -6.55 -3.99 16.23
C HIS A 107 -5.34 -4.90 15.96
N ALA A 108 -5.31 -6.08 16.59
CA ALA A 108 -4.25 -7.05 16.37
C ALA A 108 -4.27 -7.59 14.93
N ALA A 109 -5.47 -7.86 14.38
CA ALA A 109 -5.63 -8.28 13.00
C ALA A 109 -5.10 -7.22 12.02
N LEU A 110 -5.49 -5.94 12.17
CA LEU A 110 -4.98 -4.88 11.29
C LEU A 110 -3.46 -4.77 11.34
N THR A 111 -2.88 -4.81 12.54
CA THR A 111 -1.43 -4.76 12.72
C THR A 111 -0.76 -5.95 12.03
N GLY A 112 -1.31 -7.16 12.20
CA GLY A 112 -0.84 -8.36 11.51
C GLY A 112 -0.85 -8.22 9.98
N LEU A 113 -1.97 -7.75 9.42
CA LEU A 113 -2.09 -7.49 7.97
C LEU A 113 -1.04 -6.48 7.50
N GLN A 114 -0.82 -5.38 8.24
CA GLN A 114 0.19 -4.39 7.90
C GLN A 114 1.62 -4.95 7.92
N VAL A 115 1.95 -5.75 8.94
CA VAL A 115 3.25 -6.42 9.06
C VAL A 115 3.45 -7.40 7.91
N ASP A 116 2.43 -8.18 7.54
CA ASP A 116 2.50 -9.13 6.43
C ASP A 116 2.67 -8.43 5.09
N ALA A 117 1.95 -7.32 4.86
CA ALA A 117 2.12 -6.49 3.67
C ALA A 117 3.56 -5.98 3.55
N LEU A 118 4.15 -5.47 4.65
CA LEU A 118 5.54 -5.00 4.68
C LEU A 118 6.55 -6.14 4.48
N ARG A 119 6.32 -7.30 5.09
CA ARG A 119 7.18 -8.49 4.90
C ARG A 119 7.19 -8.94 3.45
N SER A 120 6.04 -8.89 2.78
CA SER A 120 5.92 -9.26 1.37
C SER A 120 6.76 -8.37 0.44
N VAL A 121 6.94 -7.09 0.78
CA VAL A 121 7.79 -6.16 0.01
C VAL A 121 9.22 -6.68 -0.06
N GLN A 122 9.78 -7.09 1.08
CA GLN A 122 11.13 -7.64 1.14
C GLN A 122 11.23 -8.96 0.37
N GLN A 123 10.21 -9.82 0.46
CA GLN A 123 10.21 -11.15 -0.16
C GLN A 123 10.05 -11.09 -1.68
N ALA A 124 9.25 -10.15 -2.18
CA ALA A 124 8.89 -10.10 -3.60
C ALA A 124 9.85 -9.25 -4.46
N ASN A 125 10.70 -8.42 -3.85
CA ASN A 125 11.58 -7.50 -4.58
C ASN A 125 13.04 -7.70 -4.18
N SER A 126 13.88 -7.98 -5.17
CA SER A 126 15.32 -8.01 -4.98
C SER A 126 15.91 -6.60 -4.83
N LEU A 127 17.05 -6.51 -4.15
CA LEU A 127 17.81 -5.26 -4.06
C LEU A 127 18.21 -4.71 -5.44
N ALA A 128 18.51 -5.59 -6.39
CA ALA A 128 18.86 -5.22 -7.76
C ALA A 128 17.70 -4.54 -8.51
N GLN A 129 16.46 -5.02 -8.32
CA GLN A 129 15.27 -4.38 -8.91
C GLN A 129 15.05 -2.98 -8.32
N LEU A 130 15.17 -2.84 -7.00
CA LEU A 130 15.06 -1.55 -6.34
C LEU A 130 16.16 -0.58 -6.82
N ASP A 131 17.40 -1.05 -6.96
CA ASP A 131 18.51 -0.26 -7.46
C ASP A 131 18.33 0.16 -8.92
N ALA A 132 17.81 -0.71 -9.78
CA ALA A 132 17.55 -0.38 -11.17
C ALA A 132 16.46 0.68 -11.33
N ALA A 133 15.39 0.61 -10.52
CA ALA A 133 14.34 1.62 -10.46
C ALA A 133 14.91 2.95 -9.94
N ALA A 134 15.68 2.92 -8.85
CA ALA A 134 16.31 4.12 -8.28
C ALA A 134 17.26 4.78 -9.28
N GLN A 135 18.08 4.00 -9.98
CA GLN A 135 19.00 4.50 -10.99
C GLN A 135 18.26 5.20 -12.13
N THR A 136 17.13 4.66 -12.58
CA THR A 136 16.29 5.30 -13.61
C THR A 136 15.82 6.67 -13.13
N MET A 137 15.31 6.79 -11.91
CA MET A 137 14.87 8.08 -11.35
C MET A 137 16.01 9.09 -11.15
N LEU A 138 17.23 8.62 -10.85
CA LEU A 138 18.42 9.48 -10.70
C LEU A 138 18.92 10.00 -12.06
N GLN A 139 18.72 9.23 -13.13
CA GLN A 139 19.11 9.59 -14.50
C GLN A 139 18.05 10.43 -15.22
N SER A 140 16.79 10.39 -14.79
CA SER A 140 15.71 11.16 -15.41
C SER A 140 15.86 12.66 -15.18
N ARG A 141 15.54 13.43 -16.22
CA ARG A 141 15.48 14.90 -16.18
C ARG A 141 14.31 15.39 -15.33
N LEU A 142 13.15 14.74 -15.41
CA LEU A 142 11.98 15.00 -14.59
C LEU A 142 11.41 13.69 -14.04
N VAL A 143 10.90 13.70 -12.80
CA VAL A 143 10.22 12.55 -12.19
C VAL A 143 8.82 12.96 -11.75
N GLY A 144 7.80 12.35 -12.35
CA GLY A 144 6.41 12.50 -11.95
C GLY A 144 6.02 11.48 -10.89
N PHE A 145 5.19 11.90 -9.94
CA PHE A 145 4.58 11.04 -8.92
C PHE A 145 3.07 11.03 -9.11
N LEU A 146 2.51 9.87 -9.45
CA LEU A 146 1.08 9.66 -9.69
C LEU A 146 0.52 8.63 -8.71
N GLY A 147 -0.42 9.08 -7.89
CA GLY A 147 -1.27 8.23 -7.07
C GLY A 147 -2.59 8.95 -6.87
N THR A 148 -3.71 8.25 -7.05
CA THR A 148 -5.05 8.84 -6.86
C THR A 148 -5.78 8.13 -5.72
N ARG A 149 -6.86 8.73 -5.21
CA ARG A 149 -7.67 8.17 -4.11
C ARG A 149 -6.79 7.81 -2.90
N SER A 150 -6.81 6.56 -2.45
CA SER A 150 -6.03 6.06 -1.32
C SER A 150 -4.51 6.19 -1.50
N SER A 151 -4.05 6.17 -2.75
CA SER A 151 -2.62 6.21 -3.06
C SER A 151 -2.06 7.63 -3.15
N PHE A 152 -2.91 8.65 -3.15
CA PHE A 152 -2.48 10.05 -3.26
C PHE A 152 -1.55 10.47 -2.12
N GLY A 153 -1.89 10.10 -0.88
CA GLY A 153 -1.04 10.42 0.28
C GLY A 153 0.37 9.84 0.18
N ILE A 154 0.50 8.65 -0.41
CA ILE A 154 1.81 8.01 -0.63
C ILE A 154 2.56 8.71 -1.76
N ALA A 155 1.90 9.06 -2.86
CA ALA A 155 2.52 9.84 -3.93
C ALA A 155 3.03 11.20 -3.43
N PHE A 156 2.24 11.88 -2.60
CA PHE A 156 2.61 13.14 -1.96
C PHE A 156 3.83 12.97 -1.03
N GLN A 157 3.79 12.00 -0.12
CA GLN A 157 4.86 11.72 0.84
C GLN A 157 6.15 11.28 0.13
N MET A 158 6.04 10.41 -0.87
CA MET A 158 7.19 9.98 -1.67
C MET A 158 7.79 11.12 -2.48
N ARG A 159 6.96 11.98 -3.09
CA ARG A 159 7.44 13.19 -3.76
C ARG A 159 8.16 14.10 -2.78
N TYR A 160 7.62 14.30 -1.58
CA TYR A 160 8.30 15.06 -0.51
C TYR A 160 9.67 14.47 -0.19
N ALA A 161 9.75 13.16 0.06
CA ALA A 161 11.00 12.50 0.39
C ALA A 161 12.00 12.54 -0.77
N TYR A 162 11.53 12.37 -2.01
CA TYR A 162 12.32 12.55 -3.22
C TYR A 162 12.90 13.97 -3.31
N GLN A 163 12.15 15.01 -2.90
CA GLN A 163 12.64 16.39 -2.91
C GLN A 163 13.87 16.61 -2.03
N LEU A 164 14.03 15.79 -0.99
CA LEU A 164 15.22 15.82 -0.13
C LEU A 164 16.47 15.33 -0.90
N VAL A 165 16.27 14.40 -1.84
CA VAL A 165 17.31 13.76 -2.65
C VAL A 165 17.57 14.50 -3.97
N ARG A 166 16.54 15.00 -4.64
CA ARG A 166 16.60 15.67 -5.96
C ARG A 166 15.53 16.75 -6.10
N SER A 167 15.76 17.83 -6.85
CA SER A 167 14.77 18.94 -7.02
C SER A 167 13.80 18.77 -8.18
N ASN A 168 14.00 17.79 -9.04
CA ASN A 168 13.28 17.63 -10.30
C ASN A 168 12.06 16.70 -10.17
N GLY A 169 11.34 16.77 -9.05
CA GLY A 169 10.16 15.94 -8.80
C GLY A 169 8.86 16.75 -8.84
N ILE A 170 7.87 16.30 -9.61
CA ILE A 170 6.53 16.91 -9.68
C ILE A 170 5.48 15.94 -9.13
N LEU A 171 4.49 16.48 -8.42
CA LEU A 171 3.32 15.72 -8.01
C LEU A 171 2.22 15.94 -9.04
N ILE A 172 1.62 14.87 -9.54
CA ILE A 172 0.43 14.94 -10.40
C ILE A 172 -0.78 14.93 -9.46
N ASP A 173 -1.16 16.11 -8.96
CA ASP A 173 -2.09 16.26 -7.84
C ASP A 173 -3.57 16.28 -8.23
N GLY A 174 -3.86 16.62 -9.49
CA GLY A 174 -5.22 16.65 -10.00
C GLY A 174 -6.08 17.79 -9.48
N LEU A 175 -5.46 18.87 -8.98
CA LEU A 175 -6.18 20.10 -8.67
C LEU A 175 -6.95 20.55 -9.93
N GLY A 176 -8.24 20.84 -9.77
CA GLY A 176 -9.12 21.20 -10.89
C GLY A 176 -9.40 20.07 -11.89
N ALA A 177 -9.14 18.81 -11.53
CA ALA A 177 -9.21 17.65 -12.44
C ALA A 177 -8.21 17.71 -13.61
N MET A 178 -7.08 18.39 -13.39
CA MET A 178 -6.05 18.63 -14.42
C MET A 178 -4.87 17.64 -14.34
N GLN A 179 -5.13 16.36 -14.01
CA GLN A 179 -4.05 15.37 -13.88
C GLN A 179 -3.31 15.16 -15.20
N ALA A 180 -4.02 15.17 -16.33
CA ALA A 180 -3.43 14.94 -17.64
C ALA A 180 -2.50 16.11 -18.02
N GLU A 181 -2.96 17.34 -17.81
CA GLU A 181 -2.24 18.57 -18.06
C GLU A 181 -1.01 18.69 -17.16
N ALA A 182 -1.15 18.35 -15.87
CA ALA A 182 -0.02 18.33 -14.94
C ALA A 182 1.04 17.29 -15.34
N ALA A 183 0.63 16.17 -15.96
CA ALA A 183 1.54 15.13 -16.40
C ALA A 183 2.17 15.40 -17.79
N ASP A 184 1.60 16.32 -18.57
CA ASP A 184 2.01 16.56 -19.96
C ASP A 184 3.45 17.07 -20.11
N VAL A 185 3.98 17.68 -19.05
CA VAL A 185 5.38 18.15 -18.96
C VAL A 185 6.42 17.01 -19.01
N LEU A 186 5.99 15.76 -18.83
CA LEU A 186 6.83 14.56 -18.92
C LEU A 186 7.09 14.20 -20.39
N GLN A 187 8.36 13.96 -20.70
CA GLN A 187 8.86 13.66 -22.03
C GLN A 187 9.56 12.30 -22.07
N ALA A 188 9.86 11.81 -23.27
CA ALA A 188 10.64 10.60 -23.44
C ALA A 188 11.98 10.69 -22.67
N GLY A 189 12.30 9.66 -21.88
CA GLY A 189 13.49 9.65 -21.00
C GLY A 189 13.26 10.19 -19.59
N ASP A 190 12.15 10.88 -19.32
CA ASP A 190 11.70 11.16 -17.95
C ASP A 190 11.14 9.89 -17.29
N ALA A 191 10.86 9.95 -15.99
CA ALA A 191 10.27 8.84 -15.25
C ALA A 191 8.91 9.21 -14.65
N LEU A 192 8.03 8.23 -14.56
CA LEU A 192 6.77 8.31 -13.85
C LEU A 192 6.70 7.21 -12.81
N VAL A 193 6.63 7.58 -11.54
CA VAL A 193 6.32 6.67 -10.44
C VAL A 193 4.80 6.59 -10.29
N VAL A 194 4.23 5.41 -10.56
CA VAL A 194 2.80 5.15 -10.43
C VAL A 194 2.55 4.27 -9.23
N ILE A 195 1.75 4.77 -8.29
CA ILE A 195 1.43 4.11 -7.03
C ILE A 195 -0.04 3.76 -7.04
N SER A 196 -0.37 2.48 -7.19
CA SER A 196 -1.76 2.02 -7.22
C SER A 196 -1.89 0.56 -6.86
N GLN A 197 -3.04 0.21 -6.29
CA GLN A 197 -3.44 -1.16 -5.98
C GLN A 197 -4.89 -1.41 -6.41
N ALA A 198 -5.31 -2.66 -6.45
CA ALA A 198 -6.70 -3.00 -6.73
C ALA A 198 -7.65 -2.45 -5.63
N PRO A 199 -8.84 -1.94 -5.99
CA PRO A 199 -9.32 -1.69 -7.35
C PRO A 199 -8.60 -0.50 -8.00
N TYR A 200 -7.99 -0.74 -9.17
CA TYR A 200 -7.15 0.25 -9.85
C TYR A 200 -7.99 1.43 -10.38
N PRO A 201 -7.69 2.69 -10.00
CA PRO A 201 -8.39 3.84 -10.55
C PRO A 201 -8.18 3.97 -12.06
N ALA A 202 -9.26 4.07 -12.83
CA ALA A 202 -9.22 4.13 -14.29
C ALA A 202 -8.30 5.25 -14.82
N LEU A 203 -8.39 6.45 -14.23
CA LEU A 203 -7.53 7.59 -14.57
C LEU A 203 -6.04 7.27 -14.39
N THR A 204 -5.69 6.57 -13.31
CA THR A 204 -4.30 6.18 -13.05
C THR A 204 -3.81 5.18 -14.09
N VAL A 205 -4.63 4.21 -14.47
CA VAL A 205 -4.32 3.26 -15.55
C VAL A 205 -4.12 4.00 -16.88
N GLN A 206 -5.08 4.85 -17.27
CA GLN A 206 -5.06 5.61 -18.52
C GLN A 206 -3.80 6.46 -18.65
N LEU A 207 -3.52 7.32 -17.67
CA LEU A 207 -2.34 8.20 -17.69
C LEU A 207 -1.03 7.41 -17.69
N ALA A 208 -0.95 6.31 -16.92
CA ALA A 208 0.25 5.48 -16.90
C ALA A 208 0.53 4.85 -18.28
N THR A 209 -0.51 4.32 -18.94
CA THR A 209 -0.41 3.75 -20.29
C THR A 209 -0.05 4.81 -21.32
N GLU A 210 -0.72 5.96 -21.31
CA GLU A 210 -0.47 7.07 -22.25
C GLU A 210 0.98 7.60 -22.15
N LEU A 211 1.48 7.82 -20.93
CA LEU A 211 2.83 8.34 -20.72
C LEU A 211 3.90 7.29 -21.05
N SER A 212 3.65 6.01 -20.74
CA SER A 212 4.57 4.94 -21.16
C SER A 212 4.66 4.84 -22.68
N ALA A 213 3.53 4.95 -23.39
CA ALA A 213 3.50 4.98 -24.86
C ALA A 213 4.28 6.17 -25.46
N ARG A 214 4.43 7.28 -24.72
CA ARG A 214 5.26 8.45 -25.08
C ARG A 214 6.76 8.27 -24.78
N GLY A 215 7.18 7.11 -24.27
CA GLY A 215 8.58 6.84 -23.91
C GLY A 215 8.99 7.32 -22.52
N VAL A 216 8.03 7.68 -21.65
CA VAL A 216 8.30 7.95 -20.23
C VAL A 216 8.57 6.61 -19.53
N ALA A 217 9.63 6.54 -18.73
CA ALA A 217 9.99 5.35 -17.98
C ALA A 217 9.03 5.14 -16.80
N LEU A 218 8.08 4.22 -16.97
CA LEU A 218 7.12 3.86 -15.94
C LEU A 218 7.75 2.98 -14.85
N ILE A 219 7.64 3.42 -13.59
CA ILE A 219 8.02 2.70 -12.38
C ILE A 219 6.74 2.43 -11.58
N ALA A 220 6.27 1.19 -11.60
CA ALA A 220 5.04 0.78 -10.93
C ALA A 220 5.32 0.31 -9.49
N LEU A 221 4.67 0.93 -8.51
CA LEU A 221 4.54 0.42 -7.14
C LEU A 221 3.12 -0.11 -6.96
N THR A 222 2.96 -1.42 -6.82
CA THR A 222 1.64 -2.05 -6.93
C THR A 222 1.47 -3.34 -6.13
N ASP A 223 0.27 -3.90 -6.12
CA ASP A 223 -0.11 -5.14 -5.46
C ASP A 223 -0.01 -6.39 -6.37
N SER A 224 0.21 -6.21 -7.67
CA SER A 224 0.27 -7.32 -8.62
C SER A 224 1.21 -7.04 -9.79
N PRO A 225 2.06 -8.01 -10.19
CA PRO A 225 2.84 -7.89 -11.43
C PRO A 225 1.96 -7.88 -12.68
N LEU A 226 0.68 -8.25 -12.55
CA LEU A 226 -0.32 -8.27 -13.62
C LEU A 226 -1.31 -7.10 -13.53
N ALA A 227 -0.98 -6.03 -12.80
CA ALA A 227 -1.81 -4.83 -12.78
C ALA A 227 -1.98 -4.25 -14.21
N PRO A 228 -3.10 -3.59 -14.53
CA PRO A 228 -3.42 -3.18 -15.90
C PRO A 228 -2.36 -2.31 -16.60
N TYR A 229 -1.50 -1.63 -15.85
CA TYR A 229 -0.46 -0.74 -16.35
C TYR A 229 0.97 -1.32 -16.26
N THR A 230 1.16 -2.53 -15.71
CA THR A 230 2.53 -3.10 -15.54
C THR A 230 3.10 -3.69 -16.80
N ALA A 231 2.27 -4.08 -17.78
CA ALA A 231 2.74 -4.64 -19.06
C ALA A 231 3.71 -3.70 -19.81
N GLN A 232 3.58 -2.40 -19.60
CA GLN A 232 4.41 -1.36 -20.20
C GLN A 232 5.34 -0.69 -19.17
N ALA A 233 5.43 -1.22 -17.95
CA ALA A 233 6.29 -0.66 -16.91
C ALA A 233 7.74 -1.11 -17.14
N ARG A 234 8.68 -0.16 -17.09
CA ARG A 234 10.11 -0.46 -17.11
C ARG A 234 10.54 -1.18 -15.84
N HIS A 235 9.98 -0.76 -14.70
CA HIS A 235 10.23 -1.35 -13.39
C HIS A 235 8.90 -1.62 -12.71
N THR A 236 8.73 -2.82 -12.17
CA THR A 236 7.56 -3.19 -11.37
C THR A 236 8.05 -3.69 -10.02
N LEU A 237 7.64 -2.99 -8.97
CA LEU A 237 7.90 -3.35 -7.58
C LEU A 237 6.56 -3.66 -6.91
N VAL A 238 6.48 -4.82 -6.24
CA VAL A 238 5.20 -5.38 -5.80
C VAL A 238 5.16 -5.67 -4.30
N PHE A 239 3.99 -5.56 -3.69
CA PHE A 239 3.69 -6.18 -2.41
C PHE A 239 2.54 -7.17 -2.61
N THR A 240 2.42 -8.17 -1.74
CA THR A 240 1.28 -9.07 -1.74
C THR A 240 0.24 -8.52 -0.77
N PRO A 241 -0.99 -8.17 -1.20
CA PRO A 241 -2.02 -7.75 -0.27
C PRO A 241 -2.35 -8.91 0.67
N PRO A 242 -2.27 -8.71 1.98
CA PRO A 242 -2.57 -9.76 2.96
C PRO A 242 -4.04 -10.16 2.87
N ASP A 243 -4.88 -9.23 2.41
CA ASP A 243 -6.29 -9.42 2.15
C ASP A 243 -6.55 -10.42 1.01
N THR A 244 -5.57 -10.83 0.19
CA THR A 244 -5.78 -11.74 -0.95
C THR A 244 -5.68 -13.22 -0.59
N GLY A 245 -5.04 -13.60 0.52
CA GLY A 245 -4.95 -15.00 0.94
C GLY A 245 -4.57 -15.21 2.42
N GLN A 246 -5.17 -16.26 2.98
CA GLN A 246 -4.64 -17.11 4.06
C GLN A 246 -5.03 -16.91 5.53
N ALA A 247 -5.70 -15.83 5.98
CA ALA A 247 -6.05 -15.72 7.39
C ALA A 247 -7.56 -15.81 7.64
N GLN A 248 -7.91 -16.83 8.43
CA GLN A 248 -9.19 -17.04 9.09
C GLN A 248 -9.72 -15.75 9.72
N GLY A 249 -11.03 -15.53 9.59
CA GLY A 249 -11.76 -14.64 10.49
C GLY A 249 -11.55 -13.15 10.24
N ARG A 250 -12.60 -12.51 9.74
CA ARG A 250 -12.89 -11.07 9.81
C ARG A 250 -11.84 -10.11 9.20
N PRO A 251 -12.27 -9.13 8.39
CA PRO A 251 -11.34 -8.12 7.90
C PRO A 251 -10.80 -7.30 9.08
N GLY A 252 -9.48 -7.11 9.19
CA GLY A 252 -8.88 -6.21 10.19
C GLY A 252 -9.19 -4.71 9.92
N SER A 253 -9.69 -4.39 8.73
CA SER A 253 -10.10 -3.05 8.33
C SER A 253 -11.18 -3.13 7.25
N PHE A 254 -12.12 -2.17 7.21
CA PHE A 254 -13.07 -2.06 6.10
C PHE A 254 -12.39 -1.54 4.82
N PHE A 255 -11.25 -0.87 5.01
CA PHE A 255 -10.40 -0.29 3.99
C PHE A 255 -9.15 -1.14 3.79
N HIS A 256 -8.70 -1.34 2.56
CA HIS A 256 -7.48 -2.10 2.28
C HIS A 256 -6.26 -1.41 2.90
N THR A 257 -5.32 -2.21 3.40
CA THR A 257 -4.07 -1.66 3.92
C THR A 257 -3.25 -1.01 2.80
N THR A 258 -2.71 0.18 3.06
CA THR A 258 -1.77 0.86 2.15
C THR A 258 -0.31 0.69 2.60
N ALA A 259 -0.07 -0.10 3.65
CA ALA A 259 1.27 -0.28 4.25
C ALA A 259 2.27 -0.86 3.25
N GLY A 260 1.85 -1.80 2.39
CA GLY A 260 2.71 -2.36 1.36
C GLY A 260 3.17 -1.33 0.32
N LEU A 261 2.25 -0.50 -0.19
CA LEU A 261 2.58 0.61 -1.11
C LEU A 261 3.52 1.63 -0.46
N LEU A 262 3.26 1.98 0.81
CA LEU A 262 4.13 2.88 1.57
C LEU A 262 5.53 2.27 1.74
N GLY A 263 5.60 1.00 2.12
CA GLY A 263 6.85 0.26 2.26
C GLY A 263 7.66 0.23 0.96
N LEU A 264 7.02 -0.01 -0.18
CA LEU A 264 7.67 0.08 -1.50
C LEU A 264 8.25 1.47 -1.76
N ALA A 265 7.48 2.52 -1.49
CA ALA A 265 7.90 3.90 -1.69
C ALA A 265 9.12 4.24 -0.81
N GLU A 266 9.09 3.87 0.48
CA GLU A 266 10.17 4.10 1.42
C GLU A 266 11.44 3.31 1.08
N HIS A 267 11.30 2.05 0.67
CA HIS A 267 12.44 1.26 0.19
C HIS A 267 13.09 1.92 -1.03
N LEU A 268 12.29 2.39 -1.99
CA LEU A 268 12.82 3.02 -3.19
C LEU A 268 13.51 4.36 -2.86
N VAL A 269 12.93 5.18 -1.98
CA VAL A 269 13.56 6.42 -1.50
C VAL A 269 14.88 6.14 -0.79
N ALA A 270 14.94 5.12 0.06
CA ALA A 270 16.18 4.71 0.71
C ALA A 270 17.26 4.31 -0.31
N ARG A 271 16.86 3.60 -1.39
CA ARG A 271 17.79 3.28 -2.50
C ARG A 271 18.24 4.52 -3.27
N LEU A 272 17.37 5.50 -3.50
CA LEU A 272 17.76 6.77 -4.13
C LEU A 272 18.83 7.50 -3.31
N ALA A 273 18.68 7.53 -1.99
CA ALA A 273 19.69 8.10 -1.11
C ALA A 273 21.00 7.32 -1.15
N ALA A 274 20.93 5.98 -1.09
CA ALA A 274 22.11 5.12 -1.12
C ALA A 274 22.88 5.14 -2.45
N ARG A 275 22.18 5.38 -3.57
CA ARG A 275 22.75 5.34 -4.94
C ARG A 275 23.08 6.72 -5.52
N GLY A 276 22.62 7.79 -4.89
CA GLY A 276 22.72 9.15 -5.45
C GLY A 276 24.06 9.87 -5.27
N GLY A 277 25.04 9.24 -4.63
CA GLY A 277 26.41 9.75 -4.54
C GLY A 277 26.56 11.08 -3.77
N PRO A 278 27.69 11.79 -3.98
CA PRO A 278 27.98 13.03 -3.26
C PRO A 278 26.95 14.15 -3.43
N GLU A 279 26.33 14.25 -4.60
CA GLU A 279 25.33 15.28 -4.91
C GLU A 279 24.13 15.23 -3.96
N VAL A 280 23.66 14.02 -3.63
CA VAL A 280 22.56 13.82 -2.68
C VAL A 280 22.96 14.26 -1.27
N LEU A 281 24.18 13.94 -0.83
CA LEU A 281 24.67 14.36 0.49
C LEU A 281 24.79 15.89 0.61
N THR A 282 25.31 16.54 -0.44
CA THR A 282 25.36 18.00 -0.53
C THR A 282 23.97 18.61 -0.46
N ARG A 283 23.00 18.03 -1.20
CA ARG A 283 21.62 18.51 -1.19
C ARG A 283 20.96 18.34 0.18
N LEU A 284 21.10 17.17 0.82
CA LEU A 284 20.54 16.92 2.14
C LEU A 284 21.07 17.92 3.16
N SER A 285 22.39 18.18 3.14
CA SER A 285 23.02 19.22 3.96
C SER A 285 22.39 20.60 3.72
N ALA A 286 22.17 20.98 2.46
CA ALA A 286 21.54 22.26 2.10
C ALA A 286 20.06 22.33 2.56
N VAL A 287 19.32 21.23 2.47
CA VAL A 287 17.94 21.13 2.96
C VAL A 287 17.89 21.29 4.47
N GLU A 288 18.75 20.59 5.21
CA GLU A 288 18.83 20.71 6.67
C GLU A 288 19.16 22.12 7.11
N THR A 289 20.16 22.75 6.50
CA THR A 289 20.53 24.15 6.78
C THR A 289 19.32 25.08 6.59
N ARG A 290 18.56 24.91 5.51
CA ARG A 290 17.34 25.71 5.26
C ARG A 290 16.22 25.42 6.26
N LEU A 291 16.02 24.16 6.66
CA LEU A 291 15.01 23.79 7.66
C LEU A 291 15.37 24.36 9.03
N ARG A 292 16.66 24.33 9.41
CA ARG A 292 17.16 24.96 10.64
C ARG A 292 16.96 26.48 10.61
N ALA A 293 17.37 27.13 9.52
CA ALA A 293 17.22 28.58 9.35
C ALA A 293 15.75 29.05 9.43
N ARG A 294 14.82 28.22 8.94
CA ARG A 294 13.36 28.50 8.98
C ARG A 294 12.69 28.09 10.29
N ARG A 295 13.43 27.48 11.23
CA ARG A 295 12.87 26.87 12.45
C ARG A 295 11.69 25.94 12.13
N ALA A 296 11.84 25.14 11.06
CA ALA A 296 10.79 24.28 10.54
C ALA A 296 10.37 23.19 11.53
N TYR A 297 11.23 22.87 12.50
CA TYR A 297 10.93 21.95 13.59
C TYR A 297 11.00 22.68 14.93
N TRP A 298 10.07 22.33 15.81
CA TRP A 298 10.04 22.83 17.18
C TRP A 298 11.31 22.42 17.94
N ARG A 299 11.83 23.34 18.77
CA ARG A 299 12.98 23.10 19.66
C ARG A 299 12.60 23.50 21.08
N ALA A 300 12.87 22.63 22.04
CA ALA A 300 12.59 22.86 23.46
C ALA A 300 13.49 23.95 24.08
N THR A 301 14.72 24.11 23.59
CA THR A 301 15.70 25.06 24.15
C THR A 301 16.36 25.89 23.04
N PRO A 302 16.34 27.24 23.12
CA PRO A 302 17.10 28.11 22.20
C PRO A 302 18.62 27.94 22.39
N GLU A 303 19.40 28.12 21.32
CA GLU A 303 20.86 28.04 21.37
C GLU A 303 21.45 29.15 22.25
N ALA A 304 22.55 28.86 22.95
CA ALA A 304 23.13 29.75 23.98
C ALA A 304 23.51 31.16 23.47
N GLY A 305 23.64 31.36 22.15
CA GLY A 305 23.90 32.66 21.53
C GLY A 305 22.64 33.52 21.27
N GLU A 306 21.43 32.96 21.28
CA GLU A 306 20.21 33.71 20.95
C GLU A 306 19.65 34.50 22.14
N ARG A 307 20.03 34.17 23.38
CA ARG A 307 19.58 34.89 24.60
C ARG A 307 20.09 36.34 24.68
N GLN A 308 21.16 36.68 23.95
CA GLN A 308 21.76 38.00 24.01
C GLN A 308 21.05 39.04 23.13
N HIS A 309 20.33 38.64 22.08
CA HIS A 309 19.62 39.59 21.20
C HIS A 309 18.21 39.96 21.69
N THR A 310 17.54 39.09 22.44
CA THR A 310 16.21 39.40 22.98
C THR A 310 16.25 40.35 24.18
N ASN A 311 17.36 40.42 24.94
CA ASN A 311 17.48 41.33 26.09
C ASN A 311 17.84 42.77 25.70
N ALA A 312 18.42 43.02 24.53
CA ALA A 312 18.79 44.38 24.10
C ALA A 312 17.59 45.19 23.55
N ALA A 313 16.57 44.52 23.00
CA ALA A 313 15.42 45.18 22.38
C ALA A 313 14.36 45.66 23.40
N HIS A 314 14.44 45.26 24.67
CA HIS A 314 13.46 45.64 25.70
C HIS A 314 13.91 46.85 26.56
N ALA A 315 15.14 47.33 26.40
CA ALA A 315 15.72 48.40 27.22
C ALA A 315 15.67 49.80 26.58
N ALA A 316 15.13 49.94 25.36
CA ALA A 316 15.06 51.22 24.65
C ALA A 316 13.62 51.54 24.24
N SER A 317 12.86 52.13 25.15
CA SER A 317 11.64 52.89 24.83
C SER A 317 11.58 54.09 25.77
N PRO A 318 11.65 55.35 25.27
CA PRO A 318 11.51 56.51 26.12
C PRO A 318 10.03 56.73 26.44
N SER A 319 9.74 56.94 27.72
CA SER A 319 8.44 57.33 28.26
C SER A 319 8.00 58.68 27.69
N LEU A 320 6.91 58.69 26.91
CA LEU A 320 6.22 59.92 26.53
C LEU A 320 5.28 60.33 27.68
N SER A 321 5.64 61.45 28.33
CA SER A 321 4.81 62.15 29.31
C SER A 321 3.59 62.76 28.63
N SER A 322 2.40 62.49 29.16
CA SER A 322 1.17 63.19 28.84
C SER A 322 1.17 64.56 29.52
N ASP A 323 1.00 65.64 28.77
CA ASP A 323 0.39 66.87 29.29
C ASP A 323 -0.14 67.77 28.17
N ALA A 324 -1.27 68.40 28.49
CA ALA A 324 -1.92 69.57 27.87
C ALA A 324 -3.13 69.34 26.92
N PRO A 325 -4.13 70.25 26.99
CA PRO A 325 -5.55 69.88 27.00
C PRO A 325 -6.36 70.42 25.82
N PHE A 326 -7.57 69.86 25.68
CA PHE A 326 -8.64 70.35 24.80
C PHE A 326 -9.10 71.76 25.20
N SER A 327 -9.26 72.64 24.21
CA SER A 327 -10.06 73.87 24.33
C SER A 327 -11.00 74.05 23.14
N ASP A 328 -12.22 74.43 23.46
CA ASP A 328 -13.43 74.51 22.65
C ASP A 328 -13.53 75.68 21.65
N THR A 329 -14.13 75.39 20.47
CA THR A 329 -15.08 76.20 19.64
C THR A 329 -14.69 77.57 19.04
N PRO A 330 -15.44 78.09 18.03
CA PRO A 330 -16.78 77.70 17.53
C PRO A 330 -16.87 77.12 16.11
#